data_AF-A0A965GTT5-F1
#
_entry.id   AF-A0A965GTT5-F1
#
_cell.length_a   1.000
_cell.length_b   1.000
_cell.length_c   1.000
_cell.angle_alpha   90.00
_cell.angle_beta   90.00
_cell.angle_gamma   90.00
#
_symmetry.space_group_name_H-M   'P 1'
#
loop_
_entity.id
_entity.type
_entity.pdbx_description
1 polymer ?
#
loop_
_entity_poly.entity_id
_entity_poly.type
_entity_poly.pdbx_seq_one_letter_code
_entity_poly.pdbx_strand_id
1 'polypeptide(L)'
;RLIERKQMSTKTTFKRVALVAVAALGFGMLSIAPSSAALDLDQQGAVTEVTAVTISTPAVGRIGSALATPLSMTTSSLDADDDVTFAGVFVSKPAGSTATVIFDGSGLSLVGAAGGDSLYTAAAGFLPSLYDVTSTGSAYTDGAHVVGRVGFVPDVAGDYVIQVWHDANRNGAIDSTETRSANVTFTVGAAPTSLTVTRINSNFCASGSNGALVKLALPTGTGLSLGEAIRVTPSTATADITKVNGSAVTYTPGTTTYVDLVGSDFIAGSAWLNVTDSASFTLTYAGQGTNVAAITGTTSLTARTCQTGDTGTTVLQGATAGAAFTSITDGINGTSTTATVPVAAKTFTYYSAFTSGATAGEYFGVTITDSNGRVTGASSQSLTTTTSNALVYDLAYVGAANATTATTIEGTFTVTLTPSSTSQGFNATTGNGTSLVSGVQTAAVVTSEGTLTVSPSTTLAVKIGGTVSYTVTLKDKWARAIPNATVKMVLTGSLRNSAQSPSSLPITAVTNSSGIATFTLTDKPSSSTT
;
A
#
# COMPACT_ATOMS: atom_id res chain seq x y z
N ARG A 1 -105.11 56.58 -25.54
CA ARG A 1 -104.45 55.98 -24.34
C ARG A 1 -102.94 56.21 -24.51
N LEU A 2 -102.43 57.35 -24.04
CA LEU A 2 -100.99 57.64 -24.13
C LEU A 2 -100.26 56.87 -23.02
N ILE A 3 -99.26 56.08 -23.39
CA ILE A 3 -98.36 55.38 -22.48
C ILE A 3 -97.17 56.31 -22.22
N GLU A 4 -97.00 56.71 -20.97
CA GLU A 4 -95.83 57.44 -20.48
C GLU A 4 -94.58 56.54 -20.60
N ARG A 5 -93.61 56.97 -21.41
CA ARG A 5 -92.30 56.31 -21.47
C ARG A 5 -91.41 56.89 -20.37
N LYS A 6 -91.25 56.12 -19.30
CA LYS A 6 -90.30 56.39 -18.20
C LYS A 6 -88.87 56.44 -18.74
N GLN A 7 -88.37 57.64 -19.01
CA GLN A 7 -86.99 57.84 -19.47
C GLN A 7 -86.04 57.57 -18.30
N MET A 8 -85.24 56.51 -18.39
CA MET A 8 -84.28 56.18 -17.33
C MET A 8 -83.16 57.23 -17.29
N SER A 9 -82.92 57.80 -16.10
CA SER A 9 -81.91 58.85 -15.90
C SER A 9 -80.52 58.33 -16.25
N THR A 10 -79.86 58.98 -17.21
CA THR A 10 -78.47 58.70 -17.62
C THR A 10 -77.45 58.75 -16.47
N LYS A 11 -77.83 59.34 -15.32
CA LYS A 11 -77.04 59.37 -14.09
C LYS A 11 -76.86 57.99 -13.44
N THR A 12 -77.77 57.02 -13.65
CA THR A 12 -77.62 55.67 -13.08
C THR A 12 -76.60 54.84 -13.87
N THR A 13 -76.54 55.00 -15.19
CA THR A 13 -75.55 54.33 -16.04
C THR A 13 -74.14 54.87 -15.80
N PHE A 14 -73.99 56.20 -15.68
CA PHE A 14 -72.68 56.81 -15.45
C PHE A 14 -72.07 56.43 -14.10
N LYS A 15 -72.89 56.32 -13.05
CA LYS A 15 -72.44 55.86 -11.73
C LYS A 15 -71.95 54.40 -11.75
N ARG A 16 -72.59 53.53 -12.54
CA ARG A 16 -72.17 52.13 -12.66
C ARG A 16 -70.84 52.00 -13.41
N VAL A 17 -70.66 52.75 -14.50
CA VAL A 17 -69.41 52.75 -15.25
C VAL A 17 -68.26 53.35 -14.43
N ALA A 18 -68.51 54.43 -13.69
CA ALA A 18 -67.51 55.03 -12.80
C ALA A 18 -67.05 54.04 -11.71
N LEU A 19 -67.98 53.32 -11.10
CA LEU A 19 -67.63 52.32 -10.08
C LEU A 19 -66.80 51.17 -10.68
N VAL A 20 -67.14 50.71 -11.89
CA VAL A 20 -66.39 49.66 -12.59
C VAL A 20 -64.99 50.14 -13.00
N ALA A 21 -64.84 51.39 -13.44
CA ALA A 21 -63.54 51.95 -13.79
C ALA A 21 -62.63 52.13 -12.56
N VAL A 22 -63.19 52.55 -11.41
CA VAL A 22 -62.45 52.65 -10.15
C VAL A 22 -62.00 51.27 -9.66
N ALA A 23 -62.84 50.24 -9.81
CA ALA A 23 -62.45 48.87 -9.50
C ALA A 23 -61.33 48.34 -10.43
N ALA A 24 -61.41 48.63 -11.73
CA ALA A 24 -60.37 48.24 -12.69
C ALA A 24 -59.03 48.96 -12.46
N LEU A 25 -59.07 50.24 -12.05
CA LEU A 25 -57.87 50.99 -11.67
C LEU A 25 -57.25 50.46 -10.37
N GLY A 26 -58.09 50.05 -9.40
CA GLY A 26 -57.65 49.42 -8.15
C GLY A 26 -57.00 48.04 -8.35
N PHE A 27 -57.48 47.25 -9.33
CA PHE A 27 -56.82 46.01 -9.71
C PHE A 27 -55.58 46.21 -10.60
N GLY A 28 -55.53 47.27 -11.40
CA GLY A 28 -54.37 47.59 -12.24
C GLY A 28 -53.16 48.14 -11.46
N MET A 29 -53.38 48.62 -10.22
CA MET A 29 -52.31 49.07 -9.32
C MET A 29 -51.93 48.06 -8.23
N LEU A 30 -52.54 46.86 -8.22
CA LEU A 30 -51.91 45.68 -7.60
C LEU A 30 -50.76 45.28 -8.52
N SER A 31 -49.66 46.02 -8.40
CA SER A 31 -48.34 45.59 -8.84
C SER A 31 -48.19 44.14 -8.40
N ILE A 32 -48.07 43.25 -9.39
CA ILE A 32 -47.32 42.02 -9.22
C ILE A 32 -45.95 42.53 -8.80
N ALA A 33 -45.71 42.64 -7.49
CA ALA A 33 -44.36 42.47 -7.00
C ALA A 33 -43.96 41.13 -7.59
N PRO A 34 -42.95 41.05 -8.48
CA PRO A 34 -42.46 39.75 -8.92
C PRO A 34 -42.24 38.99 -7.62
N SER A 35 -42.88 37.83 -7.47
CA SER A 35 -42.52 36.96 -6.39
C SER A 35 -41.03 36.70 -6.59
N SER A 36 -40.19 37.34 -5.80
CA SER A 36 -38.91 36.80 -5.42
C SER A 36 -39.22 35.64 -4.47
N ALA A 37 -39.99 34.66 -4.94
CA ALA A 37 -39.66 33.30 -4.61
C ALA A 37 -38.28 33.18 -5.26
N ALA A 38 -37.25 33.07 -4.42
CA ALA A 38 -36.00 32.55 -4.91
C ALA A 38 -36.35 31.35 -5.79
N LEU A 39 -35.72 31.26 -6.95
CA LEU A 39 -35.57 29.96 -7.58
C LEU A 39 -34.92 29.11 -6.51
N ASP A 40 -35.74 28.34 -5.80
CA ASP A 40 -35.27 27.21 -5.05
C ASP A 40 -34.75 26.27 -6.12
N LEU A 41 -33.44 26.34 -6.34
CA LEU A 41 -32.69 25.43 -7.20
C LEU A 41 -32.62 24.03 -6.57
N ASP A 42 -33.53 23.69 -5.67
CA ASP A 42 -33.76 22.34 -5.12
C ASP A 42 -34.43 21.38 -6.13
N GLN A 43 -34.12 21.56 -7.41
CA GLN A 43 -34.24 20.53 -8.42
C GLN A 43 -32.85 20.27 -9.00
N GLN A 44 -32.16 19.32 -8.37
CA GLN A 44 -31.34 18.34 -9.07
C GLN A 44 -30.34 18.94 -10.08
N GLY A 45 -29.63 20.00 -9.70
CA GLY A 45 -28.33 20.27 -10.29
C GLY A 45 -27.35 19.32 -9.64
N ALA A 46 -27.02 18.21 -10.30
CA ALA A 46 -25.98 17.29 -9.86
C ALA A 46 -24.75 18.09 -9.41
N VAL A 47 -24.56 18.18 -8.09
CA VAL A 47 -23.31 18.61 -7.46
C VAL A 47 -22.28 17.61 -7.97
N THR A 48 -21.66 17.95 -9.10
CA THR A 48 -20.59 17.15 -9.73
C THR A 48 -19.28 17.51 -9.05
N GLU A 49 -19.33 17.73 -7.74
CA GLU A 49 -18.18 18.17 -6.96
C GLU A 49 -17.53 16.94 -6.33
N VAL A 50 -18.29 15.95 -5.86
CA VAL A 50 -17.75 14.69 -5.32
C VAL A 50 -17.30 13.76 -6.45
N THR A 51 -15.99 13.71 -6.68
CA THR A 51 -15.35 12.88 -7.71
C THR A 51 -14.90 11.51 -7.20
N ALA A 52 -14.78 11.33 -5.88
CA ALA A 52 -14.50 10.04 -5.27
C ALA A 52 -15.10 9.93 -3.86
N VAL A 53 -15.53 8.71 -3.50
CA VAL A 53 -15.89 8.33 -2.12
C VAL A 53 -15.01 7.14 -1.73
N THR A 54 -14.39 7.21 -0.56
CA THR A 54 -13.46 6.19 -0.08
C THR A 54 -13.72 5.86 1.38
N ILE A 55 -13.71 4.57 1.70
CA ILE A 55 -13.77 4.05 3.06
C ILE A 55 -12.37 3.54 3.38
N SER A 56 -11.78 4.01 4.48
CA SER A 56 -10.46 3.55 4.92
C SER A 56 -10.52 2.08 5.33
N THR A 57 -9.41 1.35 5.16
CA THR A 57 -9.33 -0.07 5.54
C THR A 57 -9.66 -0.26 7.03
N PRO A 58 -10.71 -1.01 7.39
CA PRO A 58 -11.10 -1.17 8.78
C PRO A 58 -10.17 -2.11 9.54
N ALA A 59 -10.11 -1.94 10.86
CA ALA A 59 -9.55 -2.95 11.74
C ALA A 59 -10.49 -4.17 11.86
N VAL A 60 -9.98 -5.28 12.41
CA VAL A 60 -10.82 -6.45 12.73
C VAL A 60 -11.60 -6.16 14.01
N GLY A 61 -12.92 -6.27 13.96
CA GLY A 61 -13.80 -5.99 15.10
C GLY A 61 -14.20 -7.23 15.89
N ARG A 62 -14.96 -6.99 16.97
CA ARG A 62 -15.54 -8.03 17.81
C ARG A 62 -17.04 -7.85 17.92
N ILE A 63 -17.77 -8.97 18.01
CA ILE A 63 -19.20 -8.99 18.33
C ILE A 63 -19.50 -8.09 19.54
N GLY A 64 -20.54 -7.26 19.41
CA GLY A 64 -21.07 -6.36 20.42
C GLY A 64 -20.28 -5.07 20.62
N SER A 65 -19.19 -4.84 19.87
CA SER A 65 -18.37 -3.63 19.97
C SER A 65 -18.43 -2.84 18.68
N ALA A 66 -18.78 -1.54 18.75
CA ALA A 66 -18.84 -0.68 17.58
C ALA A 66 -17.52 -0.70 16.80
N LEU A 67 -17.61 -0.97 15.50
CA LEU A 67 -16.50 -0.99 14.57
C LEU A 67 -16.75 0.08 13.52
N ALA A 68 -15.87 1.08 13.44
CA ALA A 68 -16.00 2.21 12.51
C ALA A 68 -14.64 2.60 11.92
N THR A 69 -14.65 3.06 10.67
CA THR A 69 -13.44 3.47 9.93
C THR A 69 -13.68 4.83 9.25
N PRO A 70 -12.65 5.68 9.04
CA PRO A 70 -12.81 6.95 8.37
C PRO A 70 -13.45 6.83 6.99
N LEU A 71 -14.41 7.72 6.74
CA LEU A 71 -15.03 7.97 5.45
C LEU A 71 -14.46 9.28 4.88
N SER A 72 -14.01 9.23 3.63
CA SER A 72 -13.44 10.38 2.95
C SER A 72 -14.06 10.56 1.58
N MET A 73 -14.08 11.81 1.11
CA MET A 73 -14.47 12.17 -0.25
C MET A 73 -13.37 12.99 -0.93
N THR A 74 -13.38 13.04 -2.25
CA THR A 74 -12.60 14.02 -3.03
C THR A 74 -13.57 14.97 -3.72
N THR A 75 -13.35 16.28 -3.54
CA THR A 75 -14.15 17.31 -4.21
C THR A 75 -13.32 18.28 -5.01
N SER A 76 -13.85 18.84 -6.10
CA SER A 76 -13.21 19.91 -6.88
C SER A 76 -13.33 21.29 -6.22
N SER A 77 -14.43 21.51 -5.53
CA SER A 77 -14.76 22.69 -4.72
C SER A 77 -15.92 22.31 -3.79
N LEU A 78 -16.04 22.98 -2.66
CA LEU A 78 -17.31 23.14 -1.95
C LEU A 78 -17.36 24.60 -1.53
N ASP A 79 -18.44 25.29 -1.83
CA ASP A 79 -18.70 26.61 -1.26
C ASP A 79 -19.14 26.48 0.20
N ALA A 80 -19.32 27.61 0.89
CA ALA A 80 -19.86 27.60 2.24
C ALA A 80 -21.36 27.28 2.19
N ASP A 81 -21.83 26.48 3.15
CA ASP A 81 -23.22 26.02 3.29
C ASP A 81 -23.68 25.02 2.23
N ASP A 82 -22.75 24.39 1.51
CA ASP A 82 -23.05 23.26 0.63
C ASP A 82 -23.29 21.99 1.45
N ASP A 83 -24.33 21.26 1.08
CA ASP A 83 -24.68 19.96 1.65
C ASP A 83 -24.17 18.82 0.77
N VAL A 84 -23.43 17.90 1.39
CA VAL A 84 -23.02 16.63 0.80
C VAL A 84 -23.69 15.49 1.55
N THR A 85 -24.49 14.70 0.85
CA THR A 85 -25.24 13.59 1.45
C THR A 85 -24.63 12.24 1.09
N PHE A 86 -24.37 11.41 2.10
CA PHE A 86 -23.90 10.05 1.95
C PHE A 86 -24.96 9.04 2.38
N ALA A 87 -25.04 7.92 1.66
CA ALA A 87 -25.78 6.75 2.08
C ALA A 87 -24.87 5.52 2.15
N GLY A 88 -25.15 4.62 3.10
CA GLY A 88 -24.33 3.42 3.32
C GLY A 88 -25.17 2.17 3.54
N VAL A 89 -24.80 1.07 2.89
CA VAL A 89 -25.54 -0.20 2.95
C VAL A 89 -24.60 -1.40 3.12
N PHE A 90 -25.11 -2.48 3.73
CA PHE A 90 -24.45 -3.79 3.64
C PHE A 90 -24.71 -4.43 2.27
N VAL A 91 -23.64 -4.71 1.54
CA VAL A 91 -23.65 -5.57 0.34
C VAL A 91 -23.79 -7.04 0.74
N SER A 92 -23.19 -7.42 1.87
CA SER A 92 -23.37 -8.73 2.50
C SER A 92 -23.07 -8.67 4.00
N LYS A 93 -23.64 -9.61 4.76
CA LYS A 93 -23.35 -9.82 6.19
C LYS A 93 -23.57 -11.27 6.60
N PRO A 94 -23.02 -11.74 7.73
CA PRO A 94 -23.21 -13.10 8.20
C PRO A 94 -24.70 -13.45 8.38
N ALA A 95 -25.04 -14.73 8.14
CA ALA A 95 -26.41 -15.21 8.28
C ALA A 95 -26.93 -14.99 9.72
N GLY A 96 -28.16 -14.50 9.85
CA GLY A 96 -28.77 -14.22 11.14
C GLY A 96 -28.35 -12.89 11.80
N SER A 97 -27.39 -12.16 11.22
CA SER A 97 -27.07 -10.81 11.68
C SER A 97 -28.26 -9.87 11.50
N THR A 98 -28.43 -8.92 12.42
CA THR A 98 -29.40 -7.83 12.46
C THR A 98 -28.73 -6.45 12.47
N ALA A 99 -27.39 -6.41 12.40
CA ALA A 99 -26.64 -5.16 12.37
C ALA A 99 -27.09 -4.22 11.24
N THR A 100 -27.03 -2.92 11.52
CA THR A 100 -27.29 -1.82 10.59
C THR A 100 -26.04 -0.96 10.42
N VAL A 101 -25.89 -0.32 9.26
CA VAL A 101 -24.82 0.66 9.04
C VAL A 101 -25.09 1.89 9.90
N ILE A 102 -24.03 2.47 10.44
CA ILE A 102 -24.04 3.65 11.31
C ILE A 102 -22.97 4.62 10.79
N PHE A 103 -23.30 5.91 10.79
CA PHE A 103 -22.32 6.99 10.60
C PHE A 103 -22.02 7.70 11.91
N ASP A 104 -20.79 8.18 12.03
CA ASP A 104 -20.29 8.92 13.18
C ASP A 104 -19.54 10.16 12.68
N GLY A 105 -19.91 11.34 13.19
CA GLY A 105 -19.29 12.62 12.85
C GLY A 105 -17.94 12.88 13.54
N SER A 106 -17.38 11.92 14.28
CA SER A 106 -16.06 12.10 14.88
C SER A 106 -14.94 12.17 13.83
N GLY A 107 -13.90 12.97 14.10
CA GLY A 107 -12.71 13.06 13.22
C GLY A 107 -12.91 13.86 11.92
N LEU A 108 -14.00 14.64 11.84
CA LEU A 108 -14.30 15.55 10.74
C LEU A 108 -13.17 16.55 10.46
N SER A 109 -12.76 16.64 9.20
CA SER A 109 -11.95 17.77 8.69
C SER A 109 -12.84 18.94 8.26
N LEU A 110 -14.14 18.70 8.04
CA LEU A 110 -15.14 19.74 7.79
C LEU A 110 -15.76 20.19 9.12
N VAL A 111 -15.57 21.44 9.51
CA VAL A 111 -16.32 21.99 10.64
C VAL A 111 -17.72 22.27 10.11
N GLY A 112 -18.72 21.56 10.63
CA GLY A 112 -20.13 21.69 10.30
C GLY A 112 -20.92 20.59 11.02
N ALA A 113 -22.06 20.92 11.60
CA ALA A 113 -22.81 19.98 12.43
C ALA A 113 -23.35 18.82 11.57
N ALA A 114 -22.90 17.59 11.84
CA ALA A 114 -23.52 16.40 11.29
C ALA A 114 -24.94 16.26 11.83
N GLY A 115 -25.95 16.41 10.96
CA GLY A 115 -27.33 16.07 11.27
C GLY A 115 -27.50 14.56 11.20
N GLY A 116 -27.42 13.88 12.35
CA GLY A 116 -27.57 12.43 12.43
C GLY A 116 -29.02 11.96 12.26
N ASP A 117 -29.15 10.90 11.45
CA ASP A 117 -30.18 9.84 11.45
C ASP A 117 -31.58 10.18 10.89
N SER A 118 -31.69 10.16 9.55
CA SER A 118 -32.97 9.92 8.88
C SER A 118 -33.00 8.49 8.30
N LEU A 119 -33.63 7.57 9.03
CA LEU A 119 -33.89 6.20 8.57
C LEU A 119 -34.86 6.22 7.38
N TYR A 120 -34.47 5.69 6.22
CA TYR A 120 -35.41 5.45 5.11
C TYR A 120 -36.50 4.45 5.53
N THR A 121 -37.76 4.72 5.13
CA THR A 121 -38.86 3.76 5.26
C THR A 121 -38.80 2.74 4.12
N ALA A 122 -38.93 1.46 4.47
CA ALA A 122 -38.46 0.29 3.70
C ALA A 122 -39.01 0.11 2.26
N ALA A 123 -38.11 -0.34 1.38
CA ALA A 123 -38.41 -1.30 0.31
C ALA A 123 -37.33 -2.41 0.31
N ALA A 124 -37.74 -3.62 0.71
CA ALA A 124 -37.02 -4.92 0.69
C ALA A 124 -35.46 -4.94 0.65
N GLY A 125 -34.84 -5.29 1.79
CA GLY A 125 -33.52 -5.96 1.84
C GLY A 125 -32.29 -5.05 2.07
N PHE A 126 -32.04 -4.72 3.34
CA PHE A 126 -31.00 -3.83 3.90
C PHE A 126 -31.35 -2.33 3.81
N LEU A 127 -31.46 -1.66 4.97
CA LEU A 127 -31.75 -0.22 5.06
C LEU A 127 -30.45 0.57 4.85
N PRO A 128 -30.40 1.55 3.93
CA PRO A 128 -29.33 2.52 3.90
C PRO A 128 -29.44 3.45 5.11
N SER A 129 -28.31 3.74 5.76
CA SER A 129 -28.21 4.87 6.70
C SER A 129 -27.81 6.12 5.90
N LEU A 130 -28.40 7.27 6.21
CA LEU A 130 -28.11 8.57 5.60
C LEU A 130 -27.19 9.38 6.51
N TYR A 131 -26.30 10.16 5.91
CA TYR A 131 -25.37 11.03 6.60
C TYR A 131 -25.15 12.34 5.82
N ASP A 132 -25.65 13.44 6.37
CA ASP A 132 -25.51 14.77 5.80
C ASP A 132 -24.30 15.51 6.40
N VAL A 133 -23.51 16.11 5.51
CA VAL A 133 -22.34 16.91 5.86
C VAL A 133 -22.48 18.27 5.22
N THR A 134 -22.61 19.32 6.03
CA THR A 134 -22.64 20.71 5.56
C THR A 134 -21.25 21.34 5.72
N SER A 135 -20.72 21.97 4.68
CA SER A 135 -19.50 22.79 4.78
C SER A 135 -19.82 24.09 5.55
N THR A 136 -19.14 24.40 6.67
CA THR A 136 -19.35 25.70 7.35
C THR A 136 -18.10 26.56 7.36
N GLY A 137 -18.29 27.88 7.17
CA GLY A 137 -17.30 28.93 7.48
C GLY A 137 -16.35 29.37 6.37
N SER A 138 -15.95 28.51 5.42
CA SER A 138 -15.13 28.88 4.25
C SER A 138 -15.21 27.83 3.13
N ALA A 139 -15.07 28.25 1.88
CA ALA A 139 -15.04 27.34 0.73
C ALA A 139 -13.85 26.36 0.83
N TYR A 140 -14.11 25.07 0.64
CA TYR A 140 -13.09 24.04 0.58
C TYR A 140 -12.51 23.97 -0.84
N THR A 141 -11.18 24.00 -0.93
CA THR A 141 -10.45 23.85 -2.20
C THR A 141 -10.38 22.39 -2.65
N ASP A 142 -10.12 22.19 -3.94
CA ASP A 142 -9.88 20.89 -4.58
C ASP A 142 -9.00 19.95 -3.74
N GLY A 143 -9.50 18.76 -3.41
CA GLY A 143 -8.75 17.78 -2.63
C GLY A 143 -9.57 16.72 -1.91
N ALA A 144 -8.86 15.86 -1.17
CA ALA A 144 -9.43 14.79 -0.36
C ALA A 144 -9.70 15.25 1.07
N HIS A 145 -10.91 14.99 1.56
CA HIS A 145 -11.41 15.45 2.86
C HIS A 145 -11.99 14.29 3.65
N VAL A 146 -11.71 14.22 4.96
CA VAL A 146 -12.35 13.27 5.88
C VAL A 146 -13.69 13.86 6.32
N VAL A 147 -14.78 13.18 5.96
CA VAL A 147 -16.17 13.63 6.16
C VAL A 147 -16.82 12.98 7.37
N GLY A 148 -16.15 12.05 8.04
CA GLY A 148 -16.66 11.36 9.23
C GLY A 148 -16.19 9.92 9.24
N ARG A 149 -16.98 9.03 9.84
CA ARG A 149 -16.70 7.60 9.94
C ARG A 149 -17.94 6.80 9.61
N VAL A 150 -17.75 5.63 9.01
CA VAL A 150 -18.80 4.64 8.73
C VAL A 150 -18.48 3.33 9.47
N GLY A 151 -19.50 2.70 10.02
CA GLY A 151 -19.35 1.52 10.86
C GLY A 151 -20.67 0.83 11.19
N PHE A 152 -20.61 -0.04 12.20
CA PHE A 152 -21.77 -0.77 12.75
C PHE A 152 -21.40 -1.42 14.08
N VAL A 153 -22.40 -1.91 14.81
CA VAL A 153 -22.19 -2.83 15.94
C VAL A 153 -22.45 -4.25 15.43
N PRO A 154 -21.42 -5.10 15.28
CA PRO A 154 -21.61 -6.46 14.82
C PRO A 154 -22.29 -7.32 15.89
N ASP A 155 -23.16 -8.23 15.47
CA ASP A 155 -23.88 -9.15 16.35
C ASP A 155 -23.56 -10.63 16.05
N VAL A 156 -22.99 -10.92 14.88
CA VAL A 156 -22.54 -12.25 14.47
C VAL A 156 -21.10 -12.17 13.96
N ALA A 157 -20.28 -13.19 14.23
CA ALA A 157 -18.93 -13.28 13.65
C ALA A 157 -18.98 -13.54 12.15
N GLY A 158 -17.99 -13.03 11.43
CA GLY A 158 -17.84 -13.18 9.99
C GLY A 158 -17.58 -11.85 9.30
N ASP A 159 -17.62 -11.89 7.97
CA ASP A 159 -17.35 -10.74 7.13
C ASP A 159 -18.65 -9.97 6.84
N TYR A 160 -18.58 -8.65 7.04
CA TYR A 160 -19.59 -7.68 6.66
C TYR A 160 -19.01 -6.82 5.55
N VAL A 161 -19.73 -6.67 4.45
CA VAL A 161 -19.26 -5.85 3.32
C VAL A 161 -20.13 -4.61 3.26
N ILE A 162 -19.53 -3.43 3.41
CA ILE A 162 -20.22 -2.13 3.33
C ILE A 162 -19.82 -1.44 2.03
N GLN A 163 -20.79 -0.76 1.43
CA GLN A 163 -20.59 0.22 0.36
C GLN A 163 -21.25 1.54 0.76
N VAL A 164 -20.55 2.65 0.52
CA VAL A 164 -21.04 4.01 0.74
C VAL A 164 -21.03 4.77 -0.58
N TRP A 165 -22.02 5.61 -0.82
CA TRP A 165 -22.10 6.45 -2.01
C TRP A 165 -22.58 7.86 -1.65
N HIS A 166 -22.28 8.81 -2.53
CA HIS A 166 -22.85 10.15 -2.49
C HIS A 166 -24.28 10.08 -3.06
N ASP A 167 -25.27 10.17 -2.16
CA ASP A 167 -26.72 10.08 -2.46
C ASP A 167 -27.24 11.48 -2.80
N ALA A 168 -26.84 11.98 -3.98
CA ALA A 168 -27.04 13.37 -4.37
C ALA A 168 -28.52 13.75 -4.53
N ASN A 169 -29.39 12.76 -4.77
CA ASN A 169 -30.83 12.96 -4.92
C ASN A 169 -31.62 12.50 -3.68
N ARG A 170 -30.93 12.07 -2.61
CA ARG A 170 -31.51 11.67 -1.32
C ARG A 170 -32.62 10.62 -1.49
N ASN A 171 -32.40 9.64 -2.35
CA ASN A 171 -33.37 8.59 -2.62
C ASN A 171 -33.03 7.25 -1.93
N GLY A 172 -31.83 7.12 -1.37
CA GLY A 172 -31.37 5.93 -0.66
C GLY A 172 -31.13 4.72 -1.57
N ALA A 173 -31.15 4.91 -2.88
CA ALA A 173 -30.80 3.92 -3.89
C ALA A 173 -29.43 4.25 -4.48
N ILE A 174 -28.75 3.24 -5.03
CA ILE A 174 -27.50 3.45 -5.76
C ILE A 174 -27.84 3.66 -7.24
N ASP A 175 -27.69 4.89 -7.71
CA ASP A 175 -27.96 5.26 -9.09
C ASP A 175 -26.70 5.18 -9.97
N SER A 176 -26.92 5.05 -11.30
CA SER A 176 -25.82 4.88 -12.27
C SER A 176 -24.88 6.09 -12.40
N THR A 177 -25.31 7.25 -11.93
CA THR A 177 -24.58 8.53 -12.00
C THR A 177 -23.90 8.90 -10.69
N GLU A 178 -24.07 8.11 -9.62
CA GLU A 178 -23.56 8.44 -8.30
C GLU A 178 -22.13 7.94 -8.08
N THR A 179 -21.36 8.76 -7.36
CA THR A 179 -20.01 8.42 -6.95
C THR A 179 -20.07 7.49 -5.74
N ARG A 180 -19.50 6.30 -5.86
CA ARG A 180 -19.53 5.24 -4.83
C ARG A 180 -18.15 4.75 -4.45
N SER A 181 -18.04 4.27 -3.22
CA SER A 181 -16.86 3.55 -2.76
C SER A 181 -16.76 2.18 -3.41
N ALA A 182 -15.55 1.61 -3.38
CA ALA A 182 -15.38 0.18 -3.51
C ALA A 182 -16.09 -0.54 -2.34
N ASN A 183 -16.41 -1.83 -2.55
CA ASN A 183 -16.87 -2.70 -1.47
C ASN A 183 -15.75 -2.84 -0.43
N VAL A 184 -16.05 -2.53 0.84
CA VAL A 184 -15.08 -2.66 1.94
C VAL A 184 -15.54 -3.72 2.91
N THR A 185 -14.67 -4.71 3.14
CA THR A 185 -14.92 -5.81 4.07
C THR A 185 -14.46 -5.45 5.48
N PHE A 186 -15.38 -5.56 6.43
CA PHE A 186 -15.17 -5.51 7.87
C PHE A 186 -15.23 -6.94 8.40
N THR A 187 -14.09 -7.48 8.83
CA THR A 187 -14.02 -8.80 9.44
C THR A 187 -14.29 -8.71 10.93
N VAL A 188 -15.17 -9.56 11.45
CA VAL A 188 -15.51 -9.64 12.87
C VAL A 188 -15.23 -11.03 13.38
N GLY A 189 -14.58 -11.16 14.53
CA GLY A 189 -14.41 -12.47 15.13
C GLY A 189 -14.18 -12.50 16.63
N ALA A 190 -13.56 -13.58 17.10
CA ALA A 190 -13.37 -13.86 18.51
C ALA A 190 -12.22 -13.02 19.12
N ALA A 191 -12.14 -13.00 20.45
CA ALA A 191 -10.98 -12.45 21.12
C ALA A 191 -9.71 -13.24 20.74
N PRO A 192 -8.57 -12.56 20.48
CA PRO A 192 -7.32 -13.25 20.21
C PRO A 192 -6.86 -14.02 21.46
N THR A 193 -6.33 -15.22 21.24
CA THR A 193 -5.74 -16.06 22.31
C THR A 193 -4.23 -16.09 22.27
N SER A 194 -3.62 -15.56 21.21
CA SER A 194 -2.19 -15.51 21.00
C SER A 194 -1.81 -14.26 20.20
N LEU A 195 -0.51 -14.00 20.13
CA LEU A 195 0.07 -12.89 19.39
C LEU A 195 1.30 -13.41 18.62
N THR A 196 1.34 -13.19 17.31
CA THR A 196 2.53 -13.48 16.52
C THR A 196 3.39 -12.23 16.43
N VAL A 197 4.68 -12.36 16.74
CA VAL A 197 5.62 -11.24 16.69
C VAL A 197 6.71 -11.54 15.66
N THR A 198 6.91 -10.62 14.72
CA THR A 198 7.97 -10.71 13.71
C THR A 198 8.88 -9.51 13.82
N ARG A 199 10.19 -9.73 13.98
CA ARG A 199 11.20 -8.68 13.85
C ARG A 199 11.58 -8.55 12.39
N ILE A 200 11.39 -7.38 11.80
CA ILE A 200 11.87 -7.11 10.43
C ILE A 200 13.39 -7.03 10.43
N ASN A 201 13.96 -6.41 11.47
CA ASN A 201 15.38 -6.40 11.74
C ASN A 201 15.65 -6.79 13.20
N SER A 202 16.59 -7.71 13.42
CA SER A 202 17.03 -8.11 14.77
C SER A 202 18.18 -7.26 15.31
N ASN A 203 18.96 -6.66 14.40
CA ASN A 203 20.05 -5.74 14.71
C ASN A 203 19.71 -4.37 14.12
N PHE A 204 19.84 -3.33 14.94
CA PHE A 204 19.60 -1.95 14.53
C PHE A 204 20.72 -1.04 15.03
N CYS A 205 20.87 0.13 14.42
CA CYS A 205 21.85 1.10 14.85
C CYS A 205 21.41 1.77 16.15
N ALA A 206 22.26 1.69 17.17
CA ALA A 206 22.07 2.38 18.43
C ALA A 206 21.90 3.88 18.18
N SER A 207 20.87 4.48 18.79
CA SER A 207 20.52 5.89 18.62
C SER A 207 20.19 6.32 17.18
N GLY A 208 19.86 5.37 16.30
CA GLY A 208 19.31 5.68 14.98
C GLY A 208 17.91 6.29 15.08
N SER A 209 17.55 7.14 14.11
CA SER A 209 16.29 7.88 14.12
C SER A 209 15.05 7.00 13.90
N ASN A 210 15.19 5.82 13.29
CA ASN A 210 14.06 4.93 12.96
C ASN A 210 14.10 3.61 13.74
N GLY A 211 15.28 3.18 14.18
CA GLY A 211 15.46 2.03 15.07
C GLY A 211 15.00 0.69 14.48
N ALA A 212 14.54 -0.21 15.34
CA ALA A 212 14.00 -1.50 14.95
C ALA A 212 12.53 -1.44 14.55
N LEU A 213 12.13 -2.24 13.57
CA LEU A 213 10.74 -2.41 13.16
C LEU A 213 10.23 -3.81 13.56
N VAL A 214 9.15 -3.80 14.34
CA VAL A 214 8.51 -5.02 14.85
C VAL A 214 7.06 -5.07 14.38
N LYS A 215 6.65 -6.21 13.84
CA LYS A 215 5.26 -6.52 13.50
C LYS A 215 4.63 -7.34 14.62
N LEU A 216 3.48 -6.88 15.09
CA LEU A 216 2.57 -7.63 15.94
C LEU A 216 1.37 -8.04 15.09
N ALA A 217 1.02 -9.32 15.08
CA ALA A 217 -0.10 -9.85 14.30
C ALA A 217 -1.02 -10.68 15.19
N LEU A 218 -2.31 -10.35 15.16
CA LEU A 218 -3.34 -11.16 15.76
C LEU A 218 -3.64 -12.37 14.87
N PRO A 219 -4.11 -13.49 15.43
CA PRO A 219 -4.63 -14.60 14.64
C PRO A 219 -5.70 -14.14 13.64
N THR A 220 -5.73 -14.74 12.46
CA THR A 220 -6.68 -14.41 11.41
C THR A 220 -8.13 -14.53 11.91
N GLY A 221 -8.94 -13.50 11.66
CA GLY A 221 -10.34 -13.48 12.11
C GLY A 221 -10.50 -13.26 13.62
N THR A 222 -9.50 -12.67 14.30
CA THR A 222 -9.63 -12.23 15.70
C THR A 222 -9.38 -10.74 15.84
N GLY A 223 -9.95 -10.12 16.87
CA GLY A 223 -9.85 -8.67 17.09
C GLY A 223 -10.00 -8.29 18.55
N LEU A 224 -9.49 -7.11 18.90
CA LEU A 224 -9.62 -6.52 20.24
C LEU A 224 -10.88 -5.67 20.31
N SER A 225 -11.54 -5.63 21.47
CA SER A 225 -12.66 -4.73 21.68
C SER A 225 -12.29 -3.41 22.33
N LEU A 226 -13.31 -2.57 22.51
CA LEU A 226 -13.24 -1.45 23.44
C LEU A 226 -12.79 -1.94 24.84
N GLY A 227 -11.83 -1.24 25.44
CA GLY A 227 -11.25 -1.58 26.73
C GLY A 227 -10.23 -2.71 26.72
N GLU A 228 -9.96 -3.32 25.56
CA GLU A 228 -8.89 -4.31 25.39
C GLU A 228 -7.71 -3.70 24.63
N ALA A 229 -6.50 -4.13 24.98
CA ALA A 229 -5.29 -3.70 24.31
C ALA A 229 -4.21 -4.78 24.36
N ILE A 230 -3.21 -4.68 23.49
CA ILE A 230 -1.91 -5.34 23.70
C ILE A 230 -0.93 -4.28 24.22
N ARG A 231 -0.56 -4.41 25.49
CA ARG A 231 0.50 -3.58 26.08
C ARG A 231 1.85 -4.04 25.60
N VAL A 232 2.66 -3.11 25.10
CA VAL A 232 4.04 -3.33 24.71
C VAL A 232 4.94 -2.50 25.60
N THR A 233 5.87 -3.15 26.30
CA THR A 233 6.74 -2.52 27.30
C THR A 233 8.20 -2.85 27.01
N PRO A 234 9.05 -1.88 26.65
CA PRO A 234 10.49 -2.07 26.64
C PRO A 234 11.03 -2.30 28.06
N SER A 235 12.06 -3.13 28.18
CA SER A 235 12.70 -3.47 29.46
C SER A 235 13.66 -2.40 29.99
N THR A 236 14.03 -1.43 29.16
CA THR A 236 14.87 -0.28 29.54
C THR A 236 14.02 0.99 29.55
N ALA A 237 14.34 1.94 30.43
CA ALA A 237 13.67 3.24 30.48
C ALA A 237 14.08 4.17 29.32
N THR A 238 15.14 3.81 28.59
CA THR A 238 15.68 4.58 27.45
C THR A 238 15.16 4.07 26.11
N ALA A 239 14.65 2.84 26.03
CA ALA A 239 14.00 2.34 24.83
C ALA A 239 12.64 2.99 24.67
N ASP A 240 12.38 3.44 23.44
CA ASP A 240 11.23 4.27 23.12
C ASP A 240 10.50 3.71 21.89
N ILE A 241 9.19 3.52 21.99
CA ILE A 241 8.31 3.13 20.88
C ILE A 241 7.87 4.42 20.17
N THR A 242 8.67 4.85 19.20
CA THR A 242 8.53 6.17 18.58
C THR A 242 7.37 6.26 17.58
N LYS A 243 7.00 5.14 16.95
CA LYS A 243 5.89 5.10 15.98
C LYS A 243 5.05 3.83 16.10
N VAL A 244 3.74 3.99 15.86
CA VAL A 244 2.78 2.92 15.62
C VAL A 244 2.22 3.11 14.21
N ASN A 245 2.30 2.08 13.36
CA ASN A 245 1.82 2.11 11.97
C ASN A 245 2.36 3.33 11.18
N GLY A 246 3.63 3.65 11.37
CA GLY A 246 4.30 4.80 10.73
C GLY A 246 3.96 6.16 11.36
N SER A 247 2.93 6.26 12.19
CA SER A 247 2.52 7.48 12.89
C SER A 247 3.26 7.64 14.20
N ALA A 248 3.74 8.85 14.51
CA ALA A 248 4.42 9.14 15.77
C ALA A 248 3.48 8.92 16.97
N VAL A 249 3.97 8.24 18.00
CA VAL A 249 3.18 8.08 19.23
C VAL A 249 3.28 9.37 20.04
N THR A 250 2.14 9.85 20.55
CA THR A 250 2.10 11.06 21.39
C THR A 250 2.22 10.68 22.86
N TYR A 251 3.43 10.45 23.34
CA TYR A 251 3.74 10.45 24.77
C TYR A 251 5.10 11.10 25.03
N THR A 252 5.35 11.53 26.26
CA THR A 252 6.64 12.12 26.64
C THR A 252 7.66 11.00 26.83
N PRO A 253 8.78 10.97 26.07
CA PRO A 253 9.83 9.97 26.25
C PRO A 253 10.28 9.92 27.72
N GLY A 254 10.37 8.71 28.28
CA GLY A 254 10.78 8.48 29.67
C GLY A 254 9.69 8.62 30.74
N THR A 255 8.45 8.99 30.41
CA THR A 255 7.34 9.05 31.40
C THR A 255 6.40 7.85 31.36
N THR A 256 6.19 7.27 30.17
CA THR A 256 5.41 6.03 29.98
C THR A 256 6.25 5.06 29.18
N THR A 257 6.71 3.99 29.83
CA THR A 257 7.56 2.96 29.20
C THR A 257 6.72 1.92 28.46
N TYR A 258 5.51 2.24 28.04
CA TYR A 258 4.65 1.31 27.34
C TYR A 258 3.68 1.99 26.38
N VAL A 259 3.27 1.24 25.36
CA VAL A 259 2.19 1.59 24.44
C VAL A 259 1.11 0.52 24.54
N ASP A 260 -0.14 0.95 24.70
CA ASP A 260 -1.31 0.06 24.63
C ASP A 260 -1.87 0.11 23.21
N LEU A 261 -1.71 -0.98 22.47
CA LEU A 261 -2.24 -1.12 21.11
C LEU A 261 -3.68 -1.60 21.19
N VAL A 262 -4.62 -0.76 20.78
CA VAL A 262 -6.04 -1.05 20.77
C VAL A 262 -6.46 -1.65 19.43
N GLY A 263 -7.73 -2.07 19.30
CA GLY A 263 -8.23 -2.72 18.08
C GLY A 263 -7.95 -1.93 16.80
N SER A 264 -8.07 -0.59 16.83
CA SER A 264 -7.80 0.27 15.66
C SER A 264 -6.34 0.27 15.20
N ASP A 265 -5.39 -0.12 16.06
CA ASP A 265 -3.98 -0.21 15.69
C ASP A 265 -3.67 -1.47 14.87
N PHE A 266 -4.57 -2.47 14.87
CA PHE A 266 -4.40 -3.72 14.12
C PHE A 266 -5.08 -3.67 12.75
N ILE A 267 -4.52 -2.89 11.83
CA ILE A 267 -5.00 -2.75 10.46
C ILE A 267 -4.74 -4.05 9.69
N ALA A 268 -5.79 -4.63 9.10
CA ALA A 268 -5.73 -5.98 8.52
C ALA A 268 -5.11 -7.03 9.48
N GLY A 269 -5.39 -6.89 10.78
CA GLY A 269 -4.93 -7.81 11.83
C GLY A 269 -3.46 -7.64 12.25
N SER A 270 -2.76 -6.59 11.79
CA SER A 270 -1.36 -6.33 12.13
C SER A 270 -1.15 -4.89 12.63
N ALA A 271 -0.25 -4.73 13.60
CA ALA A 271 0.27 -3.46 14.07
C ALA A 271 1.80 -3.42 13.89
N TRP A 272 2.34 -2.26 13.56
CA TRP A 272 3.76 -2.04 13.31
C TRP A 272 4.34 -1.06 14.32
N LEU A 273 5.49 -1.40 14.90
CA LEU A 273 6.16 -0.59 15.93
C LEU A 273 7.57 -0.24 15.48
N ASN A 274 7.89 1.06 15.50
CA ASN A 274 9.27 1.52 15.50
C ASN A 274 9.74 1.66 16.94
N VAL A 275 10.88 1.05 17.26
CA VAL A 275 11.46 1.12 18.59
C VAL A 275 12.92 1.52 18.50
N THR A 276 13.28 2.59 19.19
CA THR A 276 14.63 3.17 19.21
C THR A 276 15.21 3.04 20.61
N ASP A 277 16.51 2.71 20.71
CA ASP A 277 17.27 2.80 21.95
C ASP A 277 18.75 2.96 21.61
N SER A 278 19.54 3.38 22.59
CA SER A 278 21.01 3.35 22.57
C SER A 278 21.58 2.00 23.00
N ALA A 279 20.78 1.14 23.64
CA ALA A 279 21.17 -0.16 24.17
C ALA A 279 20.32 -1.31 23.63
N SER A 280 20.78 -2.56 23.79
CA SER A 280 19.94 -3.73 23.50
C SER A 280 18.88 -3.89 24.57
N PHE A 281 17.67 -4.26 24.17
CA PHE A 281 16.53 -4.39 25.08
C PHE A 281 15.60 -5.53 24.65
N THR A 282 14.75 -5.94 25.58
CA THR A 282 13.63 -6.85 25.33
C THR A 282 12.32 -6.06 25.38
N LEU A 283 11.45 -6.31 24.39
CA LEU A 283 10.04 -5.93 24.42
C LEU A 283 9.25 -7.03 25.13
N THR A 284 8.36 -6.64 26.04
CA THR A 284 7.36 -7.51 26.66
C THR A 284 5.99 -7.16 26.10
N TYR A 285 5.19 -8.17 25.78
CA TYR A 285 3.83 -8.04 25.29
C TYR A 285 2.87 -8.65 26.30
N ALA A 286 1.81 -7.93 26.65
CA ALA A 286 0.80 -8.40 27.59
C ALA A 286 -0.60 -7.94 27.18
N GLY A 287 -1.54 -8.88 27.03
CA GLY A 287 -2.93 -8.54 26.79
C GLY A 287 -3.55 -7.83 28.00
N GLN A 288 -4.24 -6.72 27.74
CA GLN A 288 -4.98 -5.94 28.72
C GLN A 288 -6.48 -6.18 28.49
N GLY A 289 -7.20 -6.54 29.54
CA GLY A 289 -8.61 -6.92 29.49
C GLY A 289 -8.83 -8.42 29.68
N THR A 290 -10.00 -8.79 30.22
CA THR A 290 -10.24 -10.14 30.74
C THR A 290 -10.13 -11.25 29.69
N ASN A 291 -10.54 -10.99 28.44
CA ASN A 291 -10.56 -12.02 27.39
C ASN A 291 -9.21 -12.20 26.70
N VAL A 292 -8.30 -11.25 26.87
CA VAL A 292 -6.97 -11.25 26.21
C VAL A 292 -5.82 -11.33 27.22
N ALA A 293 -6.10 -11.34 28.52
CA ALA A 293 -5.11 -11.37 29.60
C ALA A 293 -4.13 -12.56 29.53
N ALA A 294 -4.51 -13.65 28.86
CA ALA A 294 -3.64 -14.81 28.65
C ALA A 294 -2.51 -14.54 27.63
N ILE A 295 -2.64 -13.52 26.78
CA ILE A 295 -1.61 -13.17 25.81
C ILE A 295 -0.41 -12.59 26.55
N THR A 296 0.72 -13.30 26.48
CA THR A 296 2.00 -12.84 26.99
C THR A 296 3.12 -13.24 26.04
N GLY A 297 4.22 -12.48 26.02
CA GLY A 297 5.39 -12.84 25.23
C GLY A 297 6.51 -11.84 25.36
N THR A 298 7.68 -12.19 24.82
CA THR A 298 8.85 -11.30 24.80
C THR A 298 9.61 -11.41 23.49
N THR A 299 10.33 -10.36 23.12
CA THR A 299 11.24 -10.37 21.96
C THR A 299 12.43 -9.45 22.20
N SER A 300 13.65 -9.97 22.00
CA SER A 300 14.87 -9.17 22.15
C SER A 300 15.28 -8.50 20.85
N LEU A 301 15.75 -7.26 20.97
CA LEU A 301 16.30 -6.45 19.89
C LEU A 301 17.74 -6.04 20.26
N THR A 302 18.64 -6.13 19.29
CA THR A 302 20.07 -5.90 19.53
C THR A 302 20.48 -4.55 18.94
N ALA A 303 20.86 -3.61 19.81
CA ALA A 303 21.46 -2.35 19.38
C ALA A 303 22.94 -2.56 19.06
N ARG A 304 23.41 -1.97 17.97
CA ARG A 304 24.82 -1.97 17.57
C ARG A 304 25.29 -0.55 17.36
N THR A 305 26.47 -0.21 17.85
CA THR A 305 27.12 1.05 17.50
C THR A 305 27.47 1.02 16.02
N CYS A 306 26.80 1.86 15.22
CA CYS A 306 27.05 1.95 13.79
C CYS A 306 28.01 3.10 13.49
N GLN A 307 28.95 2.87 12.59
CA GLN A 307 29.84 3.90 12.10
C GLN A 307 29.08 4.87 11.19
N THR A 308 29.37 6.18 11.34
CA THR A 308 28.81 7.27 10.53
C THR A 308 29.91 7.93 9.72
N GLY A 309 29.71 8.10 8.40
CA GLY A 309 30.53 8.99 7.59
C GLY A 309 31.73 8.37 6.87
N ASP A 310 31.48 7.43 5.96
CA ASP A 310 32.54 6.95 5.06
C ASP A 310 32.23 7.29 3.59
N THR A 311 33.25 7.49 2.76
CA THR A 311 33.15 7.82 1.32
C THR A 311 32.89 6.59 0.44
N GLY A 312 32.34 5.53 1.04
CA GLY A 312 32.16 4.23 0.42
C GLY A 312 31.15 4.20 -0.72
N THR A 313 31.17 3.13 -1.52
CA THR A 313 30.15 2.85 -2.54
C THR A 313 29.25 1.71 -2.08
N THR A 314 27.94 1.83 -2.30
CA THR A 314 26.98 0.73 -2.11
C THR A 314 26.41 0.33 -3.47
N VAL A 315 26.32 -0.98 -3.72
CA VAL A 315 25.79 -1.55 -4.95
C VAL A 315 24.81 -2.68 -4.65
N LEU A 316 23.82 -2.83 -5.54
CA LEU A 316 22.93 -4.00 -5.56
C LEU A 316 23.53 -5.07 -6.47
N GLN A 317 23.57 -6.32 -6.02
CA GLN A 317 24.06 -7.44 -6.82
C GLN A 317 23.22 -7.67 -8.09
N GLY A 318 23.88 -7.72 -9.26
CA GLY A 318 23.25 -8.01 -10.56
C GLY A 318 22.70 -6.77 -11.29
N ALA A 319 23.14 -5.57 -10.93
CA ALA A 319 22.73 -4.33 -11.60
C ALA A 319 23.96 -3.75 -12.34
N THR A 320 23.87 -3.27 -13.57
CA THR A 320 25.08 -2.84 -14.32
C THR A 320 25.21 -1.31 -14.26
N ALA A 321 26.38 -0.76 -13.92
CA ALA A 321 26.77 0.59 -14.35
C ALA A 321 28.28 0.67 -14.65
N GLY A 322 28.61 1.34 -15.75
CA GLY A 322 29.94 1.36 -16.35
C GLY A 322 31.03 2.02 -15.51
N ALA A 323 32.24 1.48 -15.69
CA ALA A 323 33.56 1.89 -15.20
C ALA A 323 33.95 1.45 -13.76
N ALA A 324 34.71 0.33 -13.77
CA ALA A 324 35.73 -0.17 -12.85
C ALA A 324 35.39 -0.43 -11.36
N PHE A 325 35.15 -1.72 -11.04
CA PHE A 325 35.83 -2.42 -9.94
C PHE A 325 36.28 -3.81 -10.44
N THR A 326 37.50 -4.22 -10.05
CA THR A 326 38.24 -5.36 -10.64
C THR A 326 38.14 -6.69 -9.88
N SER A 327 37.07 -6.93 -9.12
CA SER A 327 36.51 -8.29 -8.94
C SER A 327 35.15 -8.24 -8.20
N ILE A 328 34.27 -9.19 -8.54
CA ILE A 328 32.81 -9.28 -8.28
C ILE A 328 31.98 -8.36 -9.19
N THR A 329 31.83 -8.84 -10.41
CA THR A 329 31.15 -8.22 -11.55
C THR A 329 29.63 -8.06 -11.33
N ASP A 330 29.10 -6.90 -11.74
CA ASP A 330 27.70 -6.40 -11.80
C ASP A 330 27.09 -5.73 -10.53
N GLY A 331 27.35 -4.42 -10.34
CA GLY A 331 26.59 -3.51 -9.45
C GLY A 331 26.31 -2.10 -10.07
N ILE A 332 25.13 -1.48 -9.79
CA ILE A 332 24.81 -0.06 -10.12
C ILE A 332 25.41 0.84 -9.03
N ASN A 333 26.14 1.89 -9.43
CA ASN A 333 26.79 2.86 -8.53
C ASN A 333 26.15 4.27 -8.67
N GLY A 334 25.98 5.00 -7.55
CA GLY A 334 25.68 6.43 -7.53
C GLY A 334 24.28 6.85 -7.04
N THR A 335 24.12 8.15 -6.76
CA THR A 335 22.83 8.82 -6.51
C THR A 335 21.97 8.81 -7.77
N SER A 336 20.97 7.92 -7.79
CA SER A 336 20.01 7.65 -8.88
C SER A 336 20.47 6.67 -9.95
N THR A 337 19.85 5.49 -9.98
CA THR A 337 18.91 5.07 -11.05
C THR A 337 18.17 3.82 -10.59
N THR A 338 16.86 3.79 -10.81
CA THR A 338 15.96 2.65 -10.53
C THR A 338 16.56 1.33 -10.99
N ALA A 339 16.95 0.44 -10.05
CA ALA A 339 17.40 -0.89 -10.40
C ALA A 339 16.18 -1.77 -10.71
N THR A 340 15.86 -2.01 -11.99
CA THR A 340 14.77 -2.91 -12.40
C THR A 340 15.12 -4.36 -12.06
N VAL A 341 14.39 -4.94 -11.11
CA VAL A 341 14.56 -6.33 -10.67
C VAL A 341 13.31 -7.16 -10.98
N PRO A 342 13.44 -8.41 -11.45
CA PRO A 342 12.30 -9.28 -11.77
C PRO A 342 11.43 -9.61 -10.54
N VAL A 343 10.11 -9.74 -10.75
CA VAL A 343 9.11 -10.07 -9.70
C VAL A 343 9.40 -11.37 -8.94
N ALA A 344 10.22 -12.27 -9.49
CA ALA A 344 10.59 -13.53 -8.84
C ALA A 344 11.73 -13.41 -7.82
N ALA A 345 12.51 -12.32 -7.84
CA ALA A 345 13.57 -12.11 -6.86
C ALA A 345 12.95 -11.76 -5.51
N LYS A 346 13.02 -12.71 -4.55
CA LYS A 346 12.45 -12.53 -3.21
C LYS A 346 13.39 -11.84 -2.25
N THR A 347 14.70 -11.89 -2.48
CA THR A 347 15.71 -11.32 -1.57
C THR A 347 16.75 -10.57 -2.39
N PHE A 348 17.06 -9.36 -1.94
CA PHE A 348 18.01 -8.42 -2.53
C PHE A 348 19.24 -8.41 -1.63
N THR A 349 20.43 -8.58 -2.21
CA THR A 349 21.69 -8.50 -1.47
C THR A 349 22.45 -7.26 -1.91
N TYR A 350 22.76 -6.41 -0.95
CA TYR A 350 23.55 -5.20 -1.15
C TYR A 350 24.96 -5.42 -0.63
N TYR A 351 25.92 -4.83 -1.35
CA TYR A 351 27.32 -4.80 -0.99
C TYR A 351 27.72 -3.36 -0.78
N SER A 352 28.34 -3.06 0.35
CA SER A 352 28.91 -1.75 0.63
C SER A 352 30.42 -1.90 0.81
N ALA A 353 31.21 -1.08 0.15
CA ALA A 353 32.64 -0.97 0.34
C ALA A 353 32.98 0.34 1.04
N PHE A 354 33.93 0.30 1.96
CA PHE A 354 34.31 1.35 2.90
C PHE A 354 35.83 1.58 2.80
N THR A 355 36.25 2.83 2.68
CA THR A 355 37.62 3.22 2.29
C THR A 355 38.35 4.03 3.35
N SER A 356 37.68 4.60 4.35
CA SER A 356 38.33 5.37 5.42
C SER A 356 37.67 5.17 6.79
N GLY A 357 38.47 5.05 7.85
CA GLY A 357 37.99 5.00 9.24
C GLY A 357 37.28 3.70 9.67
N ALA A 358 37.02 2.77 8.75
CA ALA A 358 36.38 1.49 9.01
C ALA A 358 37.37 0.39 9.41
N THR A 359 37.00 -0.44 10.38
CA THR A 359 37.72 -1.67 10.76
C THR A 359 36.82 -2.90 10.67
N ALA A 360 37.44 -4.07 10.45
CA ALA A 360 36.71 -5.32 10.37
C ALA A 360 36.04 -5.66 11.72
N GLY A 361 34.78 -6.10 11.68
CA GLY A 361 33.97 -6.38 12.87
C GLY A 361 33.12 -5.20 13.34
N GLU A 362 33.30 -4.01 12.77
CA GLU A 362 32.42 -2.88 13.02
C GLU A 362 31.07 -3.03 12.34
N TYR A 363 30.08 -2.34 12.88
CA TYR A 363 28.74 -2.29 12.32
C TYR A 363 28.53 -1.01 11.52
N PHE A 364 27.76 -1.14 10.45
CA PHE A 364 27.38 -0.06 9.56
C PHE A 364 25.86 0.02 9.48
N GLY A 365 25.36 1.24 9.32
CA GLY A 365 23.92 1.50 9.24
C GLY A 365 23.39 1.57 7.82
N VAL A 366 22.20 1.02 7.63
CA VAL A 366 21.35 1.29 6.47
C VAL A 366 19.93 1.58 6.93
N THR A 367 19.36 2.67 6.45
CA THR A 367 17.95 3.00 6.61
C THR A 367 17.17 2.46 5.43
N ILE A 368 16.19 1.60 5.72
CA ILE A 368 15.25 1.06 4.73
C ILE A 368 13.95 1.82 4.83
N THR A 369 13.50 2.38 3.72
CA THR A 369 12.19 3.03 3.59
C THR A 369 11.31 2.17 2.69
N ASP A 370 10.31 1.51 3.29
CA ASP A 370 9.32 0.69 2.59
C ASP A 370 8.06 1.50 2.31
N SER A 371 8.14 2.40 1.33
CA SER A 371 7.02 3.25 0.95
C SER A 371 5.84 2.48 0.35
N ASN A 372 5.99 1.21 -0.04
CA ASN A 372 4.95 0.47 -0.76
C ASN A 372 4.48 -0.79 0.00
N GLY A 373 4.95 -0.98 1.23
CA GLY A 373 4.59 -2.13 2.06
C GLY A 373 5.01 -3.46 1.46
N ARG A 374 6.04 -3.49 0.61
CA ARG A 374 6.49 -4.70 -0.10
C ARG A 374 7.58 -5.42 0.67
N VAL A 375 8.42 -4.70 1.41
CA VAL A 375 9.40 -5.32 2.31
C VAL A 375 8.69 -5.91 3.52
N THR A 376 7.73 -5.15 4.05
CA THR A 376 6.99 -5.45 5.28
C THR A 376 5.73 -6.28 5.04
N GLY A 377 5.22 -6.33 3.80
CA GLY A 377 3.90 -6.89 3.50
C GLY A 377 2.74 -6.01 3.97
N ALA A 378 3.00 -4.73 4.31
CA ALA A 378 2.00 -3.77 4.75
C ALA A 378 1.16 -3.17 3.60
N SER A 379 1.30 -3.65 2.36
CA SER A 379 0.56 -3.09 1.22
C SER A 379 -0.96 -3.17 1.36
N SER A 380 -1.47 -4.16 2.08
CA SER A 380 -2.90 -4.30 2.39
C SER A 380 -3.40 -3.35 3.50
N GLN A 381 -2.50 -2.62 4.15
CA GLN A 381 -2.81 -1.71 5.27
C GLN A 381 -2.79 -0.23 4.84
N SER A 382 -2.54 0.06 3.55
CA SER A 382 -2.44 1.43 3.02
C SER A 382 -1.41 2.33 3.74
N LEU A 383 -0.41 1.74 4.40
CA LEU A 383 0.69 2.45 5.06
C LEU A 383 1.76 2.94 4.03
N THR A 384 1.31 3.30 2.83
CA THR A 384 2.13 3.24 1.61
C THR A 384 2.10 4.50 0.73
N THR A 385 1.59 5.64 1.20
CA THR A 385 1.23 6.72 0.26
C THR A 385 1.80 8.11 0.56
N THR A 386 2.44 8.32 1.71
CA THR A 386 3.18 9.56 1.99
C THR A 386 4.45 9.27 2.78
N THR A 387 5.51 10.07 2.58
CA THR A 387 6.77 9.98 3.33
C THR A 387 6.59 10.03 4.85
N SER A 388 5.44 10.52 5.32
CA SER A 388 5.08 10.60 6.73
C SER A 388 4.59 9.27 7.32
N ASN A 389 3.96 8.39 6.52
CA ASN A 389 3.36 7.13 7.00
C ASN A 389 4.08 5.87 6.51
N ALA A 390 5.11 6.02 5.66
CA ALA A 390 5.93 4.91 5.22
C ALA A 390 6.61 4.21 6.41
N LEU A 391 6.70 2.88 6.34
CA LEU A 391 7.46 2.12 7.33
C LEU A 391 8.95 2.28 7.04
N VAL A 392 9.66 2.92 7.96
CA VAL A 392 11.10 3.19 7.87
C VAL A 392 11.81 2.51 9.03
N TYR A 393 12.95 1.87 8.82
CA TYR A 393 13.72 1.23 9.88
C TYR A 393 15.23 1.24 9.61
N ASP A 394 16.03 1.13 10.67
CA ASP A 394 17.48 1.12 10.59
C ASP A 394 18.02 -0.29 10.83
N LEU A 395 18.75 -0.84 9.86
CA LEU A 395 19.43 -2.12 9.96
C LEU A 395 20.92 -1.90 10.22
N ALA A 396 21.47 -2.69 11.14
CA ALA A 396 22.91 -2.76 11.38
C ALA A 396 23.50 -4.04 10.78
N TYR A 397 24.53 -3.91 9.95
CA TYR A 397 25.26 -5.03 9.34
C TYR A 397 26.76 -4.92 9.62
N VAL A 398 27.45 -6.06 9.65
CA VAL A 398 28.89 -6.11 9.98
C VAL A 398 29.73 -5.94 8.72
N GLY A 399 30.81 -5.16 8.82
CA GLY A 399 31.86 -5.10 7.81
C GLY A 399 32.98 -6.10 8.08
N ALA A 400 33.53 -6.67 7.01
CA ALA A 400 34.68 -7.56 7.02
C ALA A 400 35.80 -6.99 6.15
N ALA A 401 37.05 -7.34 6.42
CA ALA A 401 38.14 -6.94 5.54
C ALA A 401 37.98 -7.56 4.15
N ASN A 402 38.14 -6.76 3.09
CA ASN A 402 38.18 -7.27 1.73
C ASN A 402 39.38 -8.22 1.58
N ALA A 403 39.12 -9.45 1.14
CA ALA A 403 40.11 -10.51 1.03
C ALA A 403 41.21 -10.26 -0.03
N THR A 404 41.00 -9.30 -0.93
CA THR A 404 41.87 -9.00 -2.08
C THR A 404 42.74 -7.77 -1.85
N THR A 405 42.15 -6.66 -1.35
CA THR A 405 42.86 -5.38 -1.18
C THR A 405 43.34 -5.14 0.25
N ALA A 406 42.74 -5.79 1.25
CA ALA A 406 42.99 -5.64 2.70
C ALA A 406 42.88 -4.21 3.28
N THR A 407 42.73 -3.19 2.42
CA THR A 407 42.61 -1.77 2.77
C THR A 407 41.17 -1.26 2.73
N THR A 408 40.23 -2.05 2.20
CA THR A 408 38.80 -1.74 2.17
C THR A 408 38.03 -2.68 3.07
N ILE A 409 37.03 -2.15 3.78
CA ILE A 409 36.06 -2.96 4.53
C ILE A 409 34.83 -3.16 3.66
N GLU A 410 34.29 -4.37 3.62
CA GLU A 410 33.10 -4.73 2.86
C GLU A 410 32.02 -5.28 3.77
N GLY A 411 30.79 -4.82 3.61
CA GLY A 411 29.65 -5.34 4.34
C GLY A 411 28.54 -5.78 3.40
N THR A 412 27.76 -6.76 3.84
CA THR A 412 26.58 -7.23 3.12
C THR A 412 25.34 -7.14 3.98
N PHE A 413 24.23 -6.76 3.36
CA PHE A 413 22.91 -6.84 3.99
C PHE A 413 21.87 -7.28 2.96
N THR A 414 20.77 -7.84 3.46
CA THR A 414 19.69 -8.33 2.61
C THR A 414 18.36 -7.66 2.93
N VAL A 415 17.54 -7.48 1.90
CA VAL A 415 16.15 -7.02 2.00
C VAL A 415 15.28 -8.04 1.30
N THR A 416 14.30 -8.60 2.01
CA THR A 416 13.38 -9.61 1.45
C THR A 416 12.03 -8.97 1.16
N LEU A 417 11.47 -9.27 -0.01
CA LEU A 417 10.19 -8.78 -0.47
C LEU A 417 9.08 -9.82 -0.29
N THR A 418 7.90 -9.31 -0.01
CA THR A 418 6.63 -10.00 -0.10
C THR A 418 6.10 -9.86 -1.54
N PRO A 419 5.96 -10.96 -2.30
CA PRO A 419 5.66 -10.90 -3.73
C PRO A 419 4.27 -10.32 -4.03
N SER A 420 4.14 -9.65 -5.19
CA SER A 420 2.87 -9.14 -5.71
C SER A 420 2.90 -8.98 -7.24
N SER A 421 1.72 -8.85 -7.86
CA SER A 421 1.54 -8.78 -9.32
C SER A 421 1.81 -7.41 -9.96
N THR A 422 2.01 -6.33 -9.19
CA THR A 422 2.25 -4.97 -9.73
C THR A 422 3.48 -4.27 -9.10
N SER A 423 4.30 -3.69 -9.97
CA SER A 423 5.61 -3.02 -9.73
C SER A 423 5.51 -1.78 -8.83
N GLN A 424 6.33 -1.68 -7.77
CA GLN A 424 7.01 -0.47 -7.24
C GLN A 424 8.04 -0.84 -6.14
N GLY A 425 8.98 0.06 -5.82
CA GLY A 425 10.23 -0.19 -5.09
C GLY A 425 10.30 0.18 -3.59
N PHE A 426 11.48 0.00 -3.00
CA PHE A 426 11.88 0.51 -1.67
C PHE A 426 13.19 1.31 -1.79
N ASN A 427 13.51 2.13 -0.79
CA ASN A 427 14.79 2.84 -0.74
C ASN A 427 15.68 2.26 0.36
N ALA A 428 16.95 2.00 0.04
CA ALA A 428 17.99 1.67 0.99
C ALA A 428 19.04 2.80 1.00
N THR A 429 19.17 3.49 2.13
CA THR A 429 20.11 4.61 2.29
C THR A 429 21.17 4.22 3.31
N THR A 430 22.43 4.17 2.91
CA THR A 430 23.51 3.81 3.85
C THR A 430 24.18 5.05 4.44
N GLY A 431 24.93 4.87 5.53
CA GLY A 431 25.61 5.96 6.26
C GLY A 431 26.67 6.75 5.47
N ASN A 432 27.04 6.32 4.26
CA ASN A 432 27.85 7.10 3.30
C ASN A 432 27.03 8.18 2.55
N GLY A 433 25.72 8.29 2.83
CA GLY A 433 24.81 9.21 2.15
C GLY A 433 24.33 8.75 0.77
N THR A 434 24.79 7.60 0.27
CA THR A 434 24.28 7.02 -0.98
C THR A 434 22.90 6.42 -0.73
N SER A 435 21.89 7.00 -1.39
CA SER A 435 20.53 6.46 -1.46
C SER A 435 20.38 5.60 -2.71
N LEU A 436 20.07 4.33 -2.53
CA LEU A 436 19.76 3.39 -3.60
C LEU A 436 18.25 3.13 -3.63
N VAL A 437 17.57 3.74 -4.59
CA VAL A 437 16.17 3.44 -4.88
C VAL A 437 16.10 2.15 -5.71
N SER A 438 15.51 1.11 -5.15
CA SER A 438 15.41 -0.21 -5.77
C SER A 438 13.98 -0.44 -6.25
N GLY A 439 13.76 -0.38 -7.58
CA GLY A 439 12.45 -0.52 -8.21
C GLY A 439 12.20 -1.90 -8.79
N VAL A 440 11.24 -2.65 -8.26
CA VAL A 440 10.91 -3.97 -8.83
C VAL A 440 9.91 -3.79 -9.96
N GLN A 441 10.32 -4.07 -11.20
CA GLN A 441 9.38 -4.13 -12.34
C GLN A 441 9.21 -5.55 -12.85
N THR A 442 8.13 -5.80 -13.58
CA THR A 442 7.98 -7.02 -14.36
C THR A 442 9.04 -7.06 -15.44
N ALA A 443 10.15 -7.75 -15.18
CA ALA A 443 11.22 -7.90 -16.14
C ALA A 443 10.72 -8.74 -17.34
N ALA A 444 10.62 -8.11 -18.50
CA ALA A 444 10.63 -8.85 -19.76
C ALA A 444 11.96 -9.63 -19.82
N VAL A 445 11.90 -10.91 -20.16
CA VAL A 445 13.12 -11.71 -20.39
C VAL A 445 13.73 -11.20 -21.69
N VAL A 446 14.73 -10.33 -21.59
CA VAL A 446 15.54 -9.89 -22.73
C VAL A 446 16.78 -10.76 -22.76
N THR A 447 16.84 -11.71 -23.70
CA THR A 447 18.06 -12.46 -23.98
C THR A 447 19.00 -11.58 -24.80
N SER A 448 20.09 -11.09 -24.21
CA SER A 448 21.21 -10.55 -24.99
C SER A 448 22.06 -11.70 -25.54
N GLU A 449 22.59 -11.56 -26.75
CA GLU A 449 23.56 -12.50 -27.31
C GLU A 449 24.81 -12.54 -26.42
N GLY A 450 25.15 -13.72 -25.89
CA GLY A 450 26.36 -13.95 -25.10
C GLY A 450 27.10 -15.17 -25.61
N THR A 451 28.44 -15.11 -25.63
CA THR A 451 29.31 -16.22 -26.04
C THR A 451 30.10 -16.75 -24.84
N LEU A 452 30.07 -18.08 -24.65
CA LEU A 452 30.89 -18.79 -23.67
C LEU A 452 31.82 -19.74 -24.43
N THR A 453 33.13 -19.53 -24.31
CA THR A 453 34.12 -20.46 -24.86
C THR A 453 34.51 -21.47 -23.80
N VAL A 454 34.28 -22.75 -24.08
CA VAL A 454 34.71 -23.86 -23.22
C VAL A 454 35.84 -24.59 -23.94
N SER A 455 37.02 -24.62 -23.32
CA SER A 455 38.14 -25.44 -23.75
C SER A 455 38.38 -26.54 -22.71
N PRO A 456 38.50 -27.81 -23.10
CA PRO A 456 38.88 -28.85 -22.14
C PRO A 456 40.30 -28.58 -21.62
N SER A 457 40.52 -28.78 -20.32
CA SER A 457 41.84 -28.57 -19.68
C SER A 457 42.92 -29.54 -20.15
N THR A 458 42.51 -30.63 -20.80
CA THR A 458 43.38 -31.68 -21.38
C THR A 458 42.72 -32.27 -22.62
N THR A 459 43.51 -32.82 -23.55
CA THR A 459 43.00 -33.53 -24.73
C THR A 459 42.09 -34.70 -24.33
N LEU A 460 40.85 -34.68 -24.79
CA LEU A 460 39.90 -35.78 -24.61
C LEU A 460 40.14 -36.84 -25.70
N ALA A 461 40.58 -38.03 -25.30
CA ALA A 461 40.72 -39.18 -26.19
C ALA A 461 39.44 -40.04 -26.16
N VAL A 462 38.55 -39.82 -27.12
CA VAL A 462 37.31 -40.58 -27.27
C VAL A 462 37.55 -41.71 -28.28
N LYS A 463 37.03 -42.92 -28.01
CA LYS A 463 37.05 -43.99 -29.01
C LYS A 463 36.15 -43.61 -30.19
N ILE A 464 36.48 -44.10 -31.39
CA ILE A 464 35.61 -43.97 -32.57
C ILE A 464 34.23 -44.54 -32.23
N GLY A 465 33.17 -43.78 -32.53
CA GLY A 465 31.78 -44.09 -32.18
C GLY A 465 31.37 -43.66 -30.76
N GLY A 466 32.32 -43.17 -29.94
CA GLY A 466 32.05 -42.66 -28.60
C GLY A 466 31.41 -41.27 -28.62
N THR A 467 30.72 -40.94 -27.54
CA THR A 467 29.97 -39.69 -27.40
C THR A 467 30.51 -38.82 -26.27
N VAL A 468 30.45 -37.50 -26.45
CA VAL A 468 30.71 -36.49 -25.43
C VAL A 468 29.47 -35.61 -25.31
N SER A 469 28.98 -35.45 -24.09
CA SER A 469 27.85 -34.57 -23.80
C SER A 469 28.33 -33.29 -23.15
N TYR A 470 27.95 -32.14 -23.71
CA TYR A 470 28.15 -30.81 -23.15
C TYR A 470 26.83 -30.32 -22.58
N THR A 471 26.81 -30.05 -21.30
CA THR A 471 25.62 -29.51 -20.62
C THR A 471 25.86 -28.05 -20.30
N VAL A 472 25.02 -27.18 -20.86
CA VAL A 472 25.05 -25.74 -20.61
C VAL A 472 23.84 -25.39 -19.75
N THR A 473 24.07 -24.74 -18.61
CA THR A 473 22.99 -24.18 -17.80
C THR A 473 22.94 -22.68 -18.04
N LEU A 474 21.89 -22.23 -18.73
CA LEU A 474 21.63 -20.82 -18.95
C LEU A 474 20.90 -20.24 -17.75
N LYS A 475 21.53 -19.27 -17.11
CA LYS A 475 20.94 -18.48 -16.03
C LYS A 475 20.99 -17.01 -16.40
N ASP A 476 20.03 -16.24 -15.90
CA ASP A 476 20.14 -14.79 -15.93
C ASP A 476 21.10 -14.28 -14.85
N LYS A 477 21.35 -12.96 -14.82
CA LYS A 477 22.23 -12.32 -13.82
C LYS A 477 21.72 -12.40 -12.37
N TRP A 478 20.53 -12.96 -12.15
CA TRP A 478 19.96 -13.26 -10.83
C TRP A 478 19.99 -14.77 -10.53
N ALA A 479 20.81 -15.52 -11.27
CA ALA A 479 20.98 -16.96 -11.15
C ALA A 479 19.70 -17.79 -11.40
N ARG A 480 18.66 -17.20 -12.03
CA ARG A 480 17.44 -17.92 -12.39
C ARG A 480 17.66 -18.66 -13.70
N ALA A 481 17.22 -19.90 -13.76
CA ALA A 481 17.16 -20.67 -14.99
C ALA A 481 16.36 -19.92 -16.07
N ILE A 482 16.89 -19.83 -17.29
CA ILE A 482 16.17 -19.29 -18.44
C ILE A 482 15.62 -20.46 -19.24
N PRO A 483 14.32 -20.81 -19.12
CA PRO A 483 13.72 -21.87 -19.93
C PRO A 483 13.40 -21.39 -21.35
N ASN A 484 13.26 -22.33 -22.27
CA ASN A 484 12.84 -22.08 -23.66
C ASN A 484 13.78 -21.14 -24.44
N ALA A 485 15.03 -20.98 -24.00
CA ALA A 485 16.03 -20.21 -24.70
C ALA A 485 16.78 -21.10 -25.70
N THR A 486 16.98 -20.59 -26.92
CA THR A 486 17.77 -21.26 -27.94
C THR A 486 19.25 -21.01 -27.68
N VAL A 487 20.00 -22.08 -27.37
CA VAL A 487 21.45 -22.05 -27.22
C VAL A 487 22.08 -22.65 -28.48
N LYS A 488 23.05 -21.93 -29.06
CA LYS A 488 23.80 -22.36 -30.24
C LYS A 488 25.21 -22.75 -29.85
N MET A 489 25.62 -23.97 -30.21
CA MET A 489 27.01 -24.42 -30.08
C MET A 489 27.76 -24.15 -31.38
N VAL A 490 28.95 -23.54 -31.27
CA VAL A 490 29.90 -23.36 -32.37
C VAL A 490 31.18 -24.08 -32.00
N LEU A 491 31.64 -24.97 -32.87
CA LEU A 491 32.91 -25.68 -32.69
C LEU A 491 34.01 -24.95 -33.46
N THR A 492 35.13 -24.67 -32.79
CA THR A 492 36.30 -24.01 -33.37
C THR A 492 37.55 -24.89 -33.20
N GLY A 493 38.36 -25.04 -34.25
CA GLY A 493 39.62 -25.82 -34.22
C GLY A 493 39.63 -27.02 -35.19
N SER A 494 40.78 -27.70 -35.26
CA SER A 494 40.99 -28.85 -36.17
C SER A 494 40.41 -30.13 -35.57
N LEU A 495 39.17 -30.45 -35.92
CA LEU A 495 38.50 -31.69 -35.51
C LEU A 495 38.85 -32.84 -36.45
N ARG A 496 39.04 -34.06 -35.92
CA ARG A 496 39.08 -35.29 -36.75
C ARG A 496 37.80 -35.47 -37.56
N ASN A 497 36.70 -34.94 -37.05
CA ASN A 497 35.37 -34.99 -37.63
C ASN A 497 35.10 -33.78 -38.54
N SER A 498 36.03 -33.47 -39.45
CA SER A 498 35.95 -32.33 -40.39
C SER A 498 34.77 -32.41 -41.36
N ALA A 499 34.06 -33.55 -41.43
CA ALA A 499 32.76 -33.67 -42.11
C ALA A 499 31.60 -33.01 -41.32
N GLN A 500 31.82 -32.63 -40.06
CA GLN A 500 31.01 -31.68 -39.29
C GLN A 500 31.72 -30.30 -39.24
N SER A 501 32.30 -29.89 -40.38
CA SER A 501 32.74 -28.51 -40.60
C SER A 501 31.56 -27.54 -40.36
N PRO A 502 31.79 -26.26 -40.01
CA PRO A 502 30.78 -25.33 -39.45
C PRO A 502 29.60 -24.94 -40.36
N SER A 503 29.36 -25.64 -41.47
CA SER A 503 28.48 -25.22 -42.56
C SER A 503 27.24 -26.09 -42.82
N SER A 504 26.85 -27.00 -41.93
CA SER A 504 25.53 -27.65 -42.03
C SER A 504 24.81 -27.70 -40.69
N LEU A 505 24.08 -26.60 -40.44
CA LEU A 505 23.17 -26.33 -39.33
C LEU A 505 23.86 -26.05 -37.99
N PRO A 506 23.61 -24.89 -37.35
CA PRO A 506 24.06 -24.67 -35.98
C PRO A 506 23.45 -25.75 -35.08
N ILE A 507 24.27 -26.47 -34.31
CA ILE A 507 23.74 -27.37 -33.29
C ILE A 507 23.06 -26.47 -32.27
N THR A 508 21.74 -26.51 -32.27
CA THR A 508 20.90 -25.71 -31.39
C THR A 508 20.18 -26.64 -30.42
N ALA A 509 20.07 -26.20 -29.18
CA ALA A 509 19.30 -26.86 -28.16
C ALA A 509 18.45 -25.81 -27.44
N VAL A 510 17.23 -26.18 -27.07
CA VAL A 510 16.34 -25.33 -26.28
C VAL A 510 16.49 -25.72 -24.83
N THR A 511 16.65 -24.73 -23.95
CA THR A 511 16.77 -24.97 -22.52
C THR A 511 15.46 -25.49 -21.91
N ASN A 512 15.55 -26.47 -21.00
CA ASN A 512 14.40 -26.97 -20.24
C ASN A 512 13.98 -26.01 -19.11
N SER A 513 13.01 -26.41 -18.28
CA SER A 513 12.54 -25.64 -17.11
C SER A 513 13.64 -25.27 -16.11
N SER A 514 14.73 -26.04 -16.07
CA SER A 514 15.91 -25.80 -15.24
C SER A 514 16.99 -24.97 -15.98
N GLY A 515 16.70 -24.45 -17.17
CA GLY A 515 17.64 -23.64 -17.95
C GLY A 515 18.74 -24.47 -18.61
N ILE A 516 18.59 -25.80 -18.67
CA ILE A 516 19.62 -26.70 -19.16
C ILE A 516 19.41 -27.02 -20.63
N ALA A 517 20.46 -26.81 -21.44
CA ALA A 517 20.59 -27.27 -22.81
C ALA A 517 21.74 -28.29 -22.91
N THR A 518 21.50 -29.43 -23.55
CA THR A 518 22.50 -30.49 -23.70
C THR A 518 22.83 -30.69 -25.17
N PHE A 519 24.12 -30.72 -25.48
CA PHE A 519 24.67 -30.99 -26.80
C PHE A 519 25.44 -32.31 -26.77
N THR A 520 25.18 -33.20 -27.72
CA THR A 520 25.90 -34.47 -27.83
C THR A 520 26.74 -34.47 -29.10
N LEU A 521 28.05 -34.65 -28.94
CA LEU A 521 28.99 -34.86 -30.03
C LEU A 521 29.38 -36.33 -30.09
N THR A 522 29.18 -36.95 -31.25
CA THR A 522 29.62 -38.33 -31.51
C THR A 522 30.84 -38.29 -32.40
N ASP A 523 31.92 -38.96 -32.01
CA ASP A 523 33.08 -39.15 -32.87
C ASP A 523 32.71 -40.16 -33.98
N LYS A 524 32.47 -39.67 -35.20
CA LYS A 524 32.06 -40.52 -36.32
C LYS A 524 33.32 -40.97 -37.08
N PRO A 525 33.42 -42.24 -37.50
CA PRO A 525 34.53 -42.66 -38.35
C PRO A 525 34.57 -41.85 -39.65
N SER A 526 35.77 -41.56 -40.11
CA SER A 526 36.02 -41.08 -41.47
C SER A 526 35.35 -42.04 -42.46
N SER A 527 34.72 -41.52 -43.52
CA SER A 527 34.05 -42.30 -44.56
C SER A 527 34.99 -43.19 -45.40
N SER A 528 36.23 -43.41 -44.95
CA SER A 528 37.29 -44.16 -45.64
C SER A 528 37.86 -45.33 -44.84
N THR A 529 37.21 -45.76 -43.75
CA THR A 529 37.66 -46.92 -42.95
C THR A 529 36.52 -47.94 -42.80
N THR A 530 36.50 -48.92 -43.70
CA THR A 530 35.86 -50.24 -43.50
C THR A 530 36.81 -51.20 -42.83
#